data_AF-A0A3B4WTE9-F1
#
_entry.id   AF-A0A3B4WTE9-F1
#
_cell.length_a   1.000
_cell.length_b   1.000
_cell.length_c   1.000
_cell.angle_alpha   90.00
_cell.angle_beta   90.00
_cell.angle_gamma   90.00
#
_symmetry.space_group_name_H-M   'P 1'
#
loop_
_entity.id
_entity.type
_entity.pdbx_description
1 polymer ?
#
loop_
_entity_poly.entity_id
_entity_poly.type
_entity_poly.pdbx_seq_one_letter_code
_entity_poly.pdbx_strand_id
1 'polypeptide(L)' 'MIQWFHPNITGVEAENLLLTRGVDGSFLARPSKSNPGDFTLSVRSRK' A
#
# COMPACT_ATOMS: atom_id res chain seq x y z
N MET A 1 3.75 -4.99 -12.78
CA MET A 1 4.33 -4.76 -11.44
C MET A 1 3.79 -3.43 -10.94
N ILE A 2 3.19 -3.39 -9.75
CA ILE A 2 2.69 -2.15 -9.16
C ILE A 2 3.89 -1.31 -8.70
N GLN A 3 3.84 0.01 -8.87
CA GLN A 3 4.88 0.86 -8.28
C GLN A 3 4.90 0.66 -6.76
N TRP A 4 6.10 0.60 -6.19
CA TRP A 4 6.28 0.26 -4.79
C TRP A 4 6.11 1.47 -3.87
N PHE A 5 6.14 2.70 -4.36
CA PHE A 5 5.94 3.92 -3.57
C PHE A 5 4.83 4.79 -4.13
N HIS A 6 3.92 5.23 -3.26
CA HIS A 6 2.78 6.07 -3.61
C HIS A 6 2.69 7.24 -2.62
N PRO A 7 3.12 8.46 -2.99
CA PRO A 7 3.19 9.58 -2.05
C PRO A 7 1.81 10.11 -1.61
N ASN A 8 0.76 9.83 -2.38
CA ASN A 8 -0.52 10.54 -2.25
C ASN A 8 -1.73 9.61 -2.09
N ILE A 9 -1.57 8.42 -1.50
CA ILE A 9 -2.68 7.48 -1.30
C ILE A 9 -2.95 7.16 0.17
N THR A 10 -4.21 6.89 0.48
CA THR A 10 -4.70 6.39 1.77
C THR A 10 -4.44 4.89 1.96
N GLY A 11 -4.70 4.39 3.18
CA GLY A 11 -4.76 2.95 3.44
C GLY A 11 -5.82 2.22 2.61
N VAL A 12 -6.99 2.83 2.46
CA VAL A 12 -8.10 2.23 1.68
C VAL A 12 -7.77 2.17 0.19
N GLU A 13 -7.17 3.22 -0.38
CA GLU A 13 -6.71 3.21 -1.77
C GLU A 13 -5.57 2.19 -1.99
N ALA A 14 -4.64 2.07 -1.03
CA ALA A 14 -3.59 1.06 -1.05
C ALA A 14 -4.15 -0.36 -1.03
N GLU A 15 -5.13 -0.63 -0.17
CA GLU A 15 -5.84 -1.90 -0.09
C GLU A 15 -6.52 -2.23 -1.44
N ASN A 16 -7.29 -1.30 -1.99
CA ASN A 16 -7.95 -1.46 -3.27
C ASN A 16 -6.95 -1.74 -4.41
N LEU A 17 -5.82 -1.03 -4.46
CA LEU A 17 -4.76 -1.27 -5.45
C LEU A 17 -4.16 -2.67 -5.33
N LEU A 18 -3.82 -3.10 -4.10
CA LEU A 18 -3.29 -4.42 -3.83
C LEU A 18 -4.30 -5.52 -4.17
N LEU A 19 -5.59 -5.32 -3.85
CA LEU A 19 -6.66 -6.28 -4.15
C LEU A 19 -6.96 -6.40 -5.64
N THR A 20 -6.94 -5.30 -6.39
CA THR A 20 -7.31 -5.28 -7.82
C THR A 20 -6.16 -5.55 -8.77
N ARG A 21 -4.93 -5.14 -8.42
CA ARG A 21 -3.76 -5.22 -9.32
C ARG A 21 -2.59 -6.01 -8.75
N GLY A 22 -2.60 -6.31 -7.45
CA GLY A 22 -1.57 -7.08 -6.79
C GLY A 22 -1.82 -8.59 -6.80
N VAL A 23 -0.73 -9.34 -6.71
CA VAL A 23 -0.71 -10.78 -6.42
C VAL A 23 -0.31 -11.01 -4.96
N ASP A 24 -0.33 -12.25 -4.50
CA ASP A 24 0.15 -12.57 -3.16
C ASP A 24 1.61 -12.11 -2.96
N GLY A 25 1.92 -11.54 -1.80
CA GLY A 25 3.22 -10.92 -1.52
C GLY A 25 3.44 -9.55 -2.17
N SER A 26 2.52 -9.04 -3.00
CA SER A 26 2.62 -7.66 -3.50
C SER A 26 2.57 -6.67 -2.35
N PHE A 27 3.35 -5.60 -2.46
CA PHE A 27 3.41 -4.56 -1.44
C PHE A 27 3.53 -3.18 -2.06
N LEU A 28 3.22 -2.16 -1.26
CA LEU A 28 3.55 -0.77 -1.53
C LEU A 28 3.78 0.01 -0.24
N ALA A 29 4.59 1.04 -0.32
CA ALA A 29 4.84 2.03 0.71
C ALA A 29 4.09 3.32 0.40
N ARG A 30 3.58 3.98 1.45
CA ARG A 30 2.87 5.27 1.38
C ARG A 30 3.13 6.08 2.66
N PRO A 31 3.00 7.42 2.64
CA PRO A 31 3.03 8.20 3.87
C PRO A 31 1.92 7.75 4.86
N SER A 32 2.24 7.81 6.15
CA SER A 32 1.27 7.57 7.22
C SER A 32 0.38 8.79 7.39
N LYS A 33 -0.94 8.61 7.27
CA LYS A 33 -1.91 9.68 7.57
C LYS A 33 -2.11 9.88 9.07
N SER A 34 -1.91 8.85 9.88
CA SER A 34 -2.09 8.91 11.33
C SER A 34 -0.86 9.42 12.08
N ASN A 35 0.33 9.32 11.48
CA ASN A 35 1.56 9.84 12.05
C ASN A 35 2.38 10.59 10.98
N PRO A 36 2.23 11.92 10.86
CA PRO A 36 2.96 12.71 9.86
C PRO A 36 4.48 12.54 10.00
N GLY A 37 5.16 12.28 8.88
CA GLY A 37 6.60 12.00 8.83
C GLY A 37 6.94 10.51 8.73
N ASP A 38 6.04 9.63 9.13
CA ASP A 38 6.21 8.18 9.00
C ASP A 38 5.73 7.65 7.66
N PHE A 39 6.17 6.42 7.35
CA PHE A 39 5.70 5.63 6.23
C PHE A 39 4.98 4.37 6.71
N THR A 40 4.01 3.92 5.92
CA THR A 40 3.30 2.65 6.11
C THR A 40 3.62 1.71 4.96
N LEU A 41 4.00 0.48 5.27
CA LEU A 41 4.11 -0.62 4.31
C LEU A 41 2.80 -1.42 4.29
N SER A 42 2.12 -1.44 3.16
CA SER A 42 0.89 -2.22 2.93
C SER A 42 1.23 -3.46 2.11
N VAL A 43 0.84 -4.64 2.58
CA VAL A 43 1.19 -5.93 1.96
C VAL A 43 -0.07 -6.74 1.71
N ARG A 44 -0.18 -7.34 0.51
CA ARG A 44 -1.21 -8.34 0.21
C ARG A 44 -0.73 -9.70 0.70
N SER A 45 -1.51 -10.32 1.57
CA SER A 45 -1.34 -11.72 1.96
C SER A 45 -2.67 -12.44 1.78
N ARG A 46 -2.65 -13.55 1.05
CA ARG A 46 -3.73 -14.54 1.08
C ARG A 46 -3.42 -15.49 2.23
N LYS A 47 -4.35 -15.61 3.18
CA LYS A 47 -4.40 -16.78 4.06
C LYS A 47 -5.11 -17.91 3.35
#